data_AF-A0A1E5QAB6-F1
#
_entry.id   AF-A0A1E5QAB6-F1
#
_cell.length_a   1.000
_cell.length_b   1.000
_cell.length_c   1.000
_cell.angle_alpha   90.00
_cell.angle_beta   90.00
_cell.angle_gamma   90.00
#
_symmetry.space_group_name_H-M   'P 1'
#
loop_
_entity.id
_entity.type
_entity.pdbx_description
1 polymer ?
#
loop_
_entity_poly.entity_id
_entity_poly.type
_entity_poly.pdbx_seq_one_letter_code
_entity_poly.pdbx_strand_id
1 'polypeptide(L)'
;MKMLKKLTFGALVVLLPLSAKAAIPGTTAAADSYEITVTKVELCRTSACAAPYTLGSGNKTFDISSATAGADVGQYISLEDIPLYQTWSHVRVTISTTISIKGQGTDNAPQACKTGTGLASGAHTAVGTGVVAVGAGTLQSLVIPNDNVGGLATADYTAFNFAKTAGAATATITYALSTPYTCKGTLPRIEVKFNTSAALGLVQTGAGTCGVFPRPPDVTITATDP
;
A
#
# COMPACT_ATOMS: atom_id res chain seq x y z
N MET A 1 49.22 -14.90 35.24
CA MET A 1 48.09 -15.74 34.75
C MET A 1 46.94 -15.58 35.75
N LYS A 2 45.73 -15.13 35.44
CA LYS A 2 44.89 -15.32 34.24
C LYS A 2 44.14 -14.02 33.89
N MET A 3 44.15 -13.70 32.59
CA MET A 3 43.14 -12.89 31.93
C MET A 3 41.80 -13.65 31.91
N LEU A 4 40.67 -12.93 31.94
CA LEU A 4 39.36 -13.21 31.29
C LEU A 4 38.29 -12.37 32.01
N LYS A 5 37.29 -11.74 31.37
CA LYS A 5 36.88 -11.66 29.96
C LYS A 5 35.90 -10.47 29.90
N LYS A 6 36.01 -9.62 28.89
CA LYS A 6 35.05 -8.56 28.58
C LYS A 6 33.68 -9.21 28.31
N LEU A 7 32.65 -8.82 29.06
CA LEU A 7 31.28 -9.26 28.81
C LEU A 7 30.69 -8.37 27.70
N THR A 8 30.81 -8.85 26.46
CA THR A 8 30.21 -8.23 25.28
C THR A 8 28.69 -8.29 25.42
N PHE A 9 28.02 -7.14 25.40
CA PHE A 9 26.56 -7.05 25.24
C PHE A 9 26.20 -7.69 23.89
N GLY A 10 25.55 -8.85 23.93
CA GLY A 10 25.08 -9.54 22.74
C GLY A 10 24.03 -8.70 22.03
N ALA A 11 24.28 -8.39 20.76
CA ALA A 11 23.28 -7.85 19.86
C ALA A 11 22.10 -8.84 19.81
N LEU A 12 20.96 -8.41 20.34
CA LEU A 12 19.67 -9.06 20.11
C LEU A 12 19.35 -8.89 18.62
N VAL A 13 19.77 -9.87 17.81
CA VAL A 13 19.30 -10.01 16.44
C VAL A 13 17.83 -10.38 16.52
N VAL A 14 16.97 -9.38 16.45
CA VAL A 14 15.55 -9.56 16.20
C VAL A 14 15.45 -10.12 14.78
N LEU A 15 15.31 -11.43 14.67
CA LEU A 15 14.86 -12.10 13.45
C LEU A 15 13.42 -11.65 13.20
N LEU A 16 13.24 -10.52 12.50
CA LEU A 16 11.95 -10.25 11.87
C LEU A 16 11.69 -11.40 10.89
N PRO A 17 10.53 -12.09 10.97
CA PRO A 17 10.15 -12.99 9.90
C PRO A 17 10.07 -12.13 8.63
N LEU A 18 10.98 -12.39 7.69
CA LEU A 18 10.83 -11.92 6.32
C LEU A 18 9.64 -12.69 5.76
N SER A 19 8.43 -12.22 6.07
CA SER A 19 7.20 -12.76 5.51
C SER A 19 7.29 -12.55 4.02
N ALA A 20 7.71 -13.59 3.30
CA ALA A 20 7.63 -13.62 1.84
C ALA A 20 6.17 -13.34 1.51
N LYS A 21 5.88 -12.11 1.05
CA LYS A 21 4.54 -11.73 0.64
C LYS A 21 4.10 -12.74 -0.43
N ALA A 22 2.94 -13.34 -0.25
CA ALA A 22 2.40 -14.28 -1.23
C ALA A 22 2.41 -13.61 -2.61
N ALA A 23 2.81 -14.37 -3.64
CA ALA A 23 2.86 -13.86 -4.99
C ALA A 23 1.43 -13.68 -5.51
N ILE A 24 0.87 -12.47 -5.37
CA ILE A 24 -0.32 -12.05 -6.12
C ILE A 24 -0.07 -12.45 -7.61
N PRO A 25 -0.99 -13.18 -8.25
CA PRO A 25 -0.85 -13.72 -9.60
C PRO A 25 -0.42 -12.69 -10.66
N GLY A 26 0.16 -13.21 -11.74
CA GLY A 26 0.67 -12.39 -12.84
C GLY A 26 2.03 -11.77 -12.54
N THR A 27 2.46 -10.82 -13.36
CA THR A 27 3.70 -10.06 -13.15
C THR A 27 3.41 -8.71 -12.52
N THR A 28 4.44 -8.10 -11.94
CA THR A 28 4.39 -6.75 -11.39
C THR A 28 5.15 -5.78 -12.25
N ALA A 29 4.65 -4.56 -12.29
CA ALA A 29 5.30 -3.43 -12.91
C ALA A 29 5.28 -2.21 -12.00
N ALA A 30 6.18 -1.27 -12.30
CA ALA A 30 6.17 0.03 -11.67
C ALA A 30 4.94 0.83 -12.14
N ALA A 31 4.33 1.56 -11.20
CA ALA A 31 3.38 2.60 -11.53
C ALA A 31 4.11 3.95 -11.60
N ASP A 32 4.09 4.56 -12.79
CA ASP A 32 4.62 5.90 -13.05
C ASP A 32 3.76 6.98 -12.35
N SER A 33 2.45 6.75 -12.30
CA SER A 33 1.48 7.52 -11.49
C SER A 33 0.58 6.54 -10.75
N TYR A 34 0.31 6.83 -9.48
CA TYR A 34 -0.58 6.01 -8.65
C TYR A 34 -1.44 6.95 -7.80
N GLU A 35 -2.59 7.30 -8.33
CA GLU A 35 -3.53 8.22 -7.69
C GLU A 35 -4.53 7.44 -6.85
N ILE A 36 -4.44 7.63 -5.54
CA ILE A 36 -5.27 6.96 -4.54
C ILE A 36 -6.13 7.98 -3.81
N THR A 37 -7.43 7.73 -3.73
CA THR A 37 -8.33 8.53 -2.88
C THR A 37 -8.39 7.92 -1.49
N VAL A 38 -7.91 8.66 -0.50
CA VAL A 38 -8.04 8.33 0.92
C VAL A 38 -9.28 9.02 1.48
N THR A 39 -10.07 8.29 2.26
CA THR A 39 -11.30 8.78 2.88
C THR A 39 -11.19 8.88 4.40
N LYS A 40 -10.23 8.16 5.00
CA LYS A 40 -9.94 8.18 6.43
C LYS A 40 -8.52 7.72 6.74
N VAL A 41 -7.89 8.32 7.76
CA VAL A 41 -6.63 7.86 8.37
C VAL A 41 -6.82 7.76 9.88
N GLU A 42 -6.37 6.66 10.47
CA GLU A 42 -6.55 6.34 11.88
C GLU A 42 -5.26 5.80 12.51
N LEU A 43 -4.97 6.18 13.75
CA LEU A 43 -3.97 5.54 14.60
C LEU A 43 -4.58 4.36 15.34
N CYS A 44 -3.79 3.29 15.44
CA CYS A 44 -4.19 2.04 16.04
C CYS A 44 -3.12 1.54 17.02
N ARG A 45 -3.57 1.03 18.16
CA ARG A 45 -2.68 0.44 19.19
C ARG A 45 -2.25 -0.98 18.86
N THR A 46 -2.99 -1.65 17.97
CA THR A 46 -2.74 -3.01 17.47
C THR A 46 -3.13 -3.11 16.00
N SER A 47 -2.68 -4.16 15.31
CA SER A 47 -3.01 -4.44 13.91
C SER A 47 -4.51 -4.65 13.66
N ALA A 48 -5.25 -5.14 14.65
CA ALA A 48 -6.70 -5.31 14.56
C ALA A 48 -7.46 -3.97 14.56
N CYS A 49 -6.85 -2.91 15.09
CA CYS A 49 -7.40 -1.56 15.12
C CYS A 49 -8.86 -1.46 15.61
N ALA A 50 -9.15 -2.12 16.74
CA ALA A 50 -10.51 -2.18 17.31
C ALA A 50 -11.00 -0.84 17.87
N ALA A 51 -10.09 -0.04 18.46
CA ALA A 51 -10.37 1.28 19.01
C ALA A 51 -9.41 2.32 18.38
N PRO A 52 -9.70 2.76 17.14
CA PRO A 52 -8.87 3.74 16.44
C PRO A 52 -9.00 5.15 17.02
N TYR A 53 -7.96 5.96 16.84
CA TYR A 53 -8.06 7.43 16.91
C TYR A 53 -8.01 8.00 15.50
N THR A 54 -8.97 8.84 15.11
CA THR A 54 -9.03 9.38 13.75
C THR A 54 -8.10 10.58 13.62
N LEU A 55 -7.18 10.53 12.66
CA LEU A 55 -6.29 11.66 12.33
C LEU A 55 -6.83 12.51 11.19
N GLY A 56 -7.53 11.90 10.23
CA GLY A 56 -8.04 12.60 9.06
C GLY A 56 -9.27 11.90 8.49
N SER A 57 -10.17 12.69 7.91
CA SER A 57 -11.37 12.19 7.25
C SER A 57 -11.77 13.10 6.09
N GLY A 58 -12.56 12.56 5.16
CA GLY A 58 -12.97 13.25 3.94
C GLY A 58 -12.20 12.74 2.73
N ASN A 59 -12.71 13.00 1.53
CA ASN A 59 -12.15 12.44 0.30
C ASN A 59 -11.02 13.33 -0.21
N LYS A 60 -9.78 12.82 -0.21
CA LYS A 60 -8.62 13.48 -0.83
C LYS A 60 -7.83 12.49 -1.67
N THR A 61 -7.49 12.90 -2.88
CA THR A 61 -6.66 12.11 -3.80
C THR A 61 -5.20 12.50 -3.66
N PHE A 62 -4.31 11.51 -3.65
CA PHE A 62 -2.86 11.65 -3.58
C PHE A 62 -2.25 10.86 -4.72
N ASP A 63 -1.32 11.45 -5.46
CA ASP A 63 -0.42 10.67 -6.32
C ASP A 63 0.77 10.21 -5.49
N ILE A 64 0.79 8.94 -5.11
CA ILE A 64 1.82 8.39 -4.21
C ILE A 64 3.12 8.02 -4.93
N SER A 65 3.19 8.16 -6.26
CA SER A 65 4.49 8.10 -6.97
C SER A 65 5.21 9.47 -6.94
N SER A 66 4.52 10.54 -6.55
CA SER A 66 5.10 11.88 -6.43
C SER A 66 6.03 12.01 -5.22
N ALA A 67 7.10 12.81 -5.38
CA ALA A 67 7.98 13.21 -4.28
C ALA A 67 7.26 14.04 -3.20
N THR A 68 6.11 14.66 -3.51
CA THR A 68 5.34 15.50 -2.58
C THR A 68 4.31 14.73 -1.77
N ALA A 69 4.06 13.45 -2.08
CA ALA A 69 2.95 12.68 -1.51
C ALA A 69 2.92 12.70 0.02
N GLY A 70 4.08 12.59 0.68
CA GLY A 70 4.18 12.65 2.14
C GLY A 70 3.77 14.00 2.72
N ALA A 71 4.13 15.11 2.06
CA ALA A 71 3.73 16.45 2.50
C ALA A 71 2.23 16.68 2.31
N ASP A 72 1.66 16.20 1.20
CA ASP A 72 0.24 16.30 0.93
C ASP A 72 -0.59 15.52 1.96
N VAL A 73 -0.10 14.35 2.39
CA VAL A 73 -0.69 13.55 3.48
C VAL A 73 -0.61 14.30 4.80
N GLY A 74 0.50 14.98 5.08
CA GLY A 74 0.67 15.81 6.28
C GLY A 74 -0.38 16.92 6.40
N GLN A 75 -0.87 17.47 5.28
CA GLN A 75 -1.95 18.47 5.28
C GLN A 75 -3.35 17.87 5.47
N TYR A 76 -3.50 16.56 5.22
CA TYR A 76 -4.78 15.87 5.33
C TYR A 76 -5.09 15.41 6.77
N ILE A 77 -4.04 15.15 7.54
CA ILE A 77 -4.16 14.65 8.91
C ILE A 77 -3.98 15.78 9.91
N SER A 78 -4.72 15.72 11.01
CA SER A 78 -4.44 16.48 12.21
C SER A 78 -3.76 15.58 13.22
N LEU A 79 -2.65 16.07 13.77
CA LEU A 79 -1.93 15.45 14.87
C LEU A 79 -2.25 16.15 16.20
N GLU A 80 -3.12 17.17 16.15
CA GLU A 80 -3.63 17.86 17.33
C GLU A 80 -4.50 16.88 18.13
N ASP A 81 -4.41 16.97 19.46
CA ASP A 81 -5.20 16.17 20.40
C ASP A 81 -4.97 14.64 20.37
N ILE A 82 -3.88 14.16 19.76
CA ILE A 82 -3.50 12.75 19.89
C ILE A 82 -3.41 12.40 21.38
N PRO A 83 -4.13 11.35 21.86
CA PRO A 83 -4.14 10.99 23.26
C PRO A 83 -2.73 10.79 23.83
N LEU A 84 -2.45 11.53 24.90
CA LEU A 84 -1.16 11.48 25.58
C LEU A 84 -0.96 10.15 26.31
N TYR A 85 0.30 9.73 26.38
CA TYR A 85 0.75 8.52 27.08
C TYR A 85 0.13 7.22 26.55
N GLN A 86 -0.41 7.26 25.33
CA GLN A 86 -0.81 6.07 24.59
C GLN A 86 0.27 5.68 23.57
N THR A 87 0.56 4.39 23.50
CA THR A 87 1.45 3.82 22.49
C THR A 87 0.65 3.37 21.27
N TRP A 88 0.94 4.00 20.14
CA TRP A 88 0.43 3.67 18.82
C TRP A 88 1.45 2.81 18.09
N SER A 89 0.98 1.78 17.39
CA SER A 89 1.87 0.84 16.69
C SER A 89 1.52 0.67 15.22
N HIS A 90 0.32 1.09 14.80
CA HIS A 90 -0.15 0.95 13.43
C HIS A 90 -0.93 2.19 12.99
N VAL A 91 -1.01 2.36 11.67
CA VAL A 91 -1.88 3.33 10.99
C VAL A 91 -2.82 2.55 10.09
N ARG A 92 -4.12 2.76 10.23
CA ARG A 92 -5.12 2.23 9.29
C ARG A 92 -5.56 3.33 8.35
N VAL A 93 -5.59 3.03 7.06
CA VAL A 93 -6.02 3.95 6.01
C VAL A 93 -7.21 3.34 5.31
N THR A 94 -8.28 4.12 5.13
CA THR A 94 -9.43 3.76 4.30
C THR A 94 -9.31 4.44 2.96
N ILE A 95 -9.40 3.67 1.88
CA ILE A 95 -9.20 4.13 0.51
C ILE A 95 -10.40 3.78 -0.36
N SER A 96 -10.58 4.53 -1.45
CA SER A 96 -11.43 4.10 -2.57
C SER A 96 -10.86 2.81 -3.19
N THR A 97 -11.74 1.90 -3.60
CA THR A 97 -11.34 0.71 -4.37
C THR A 97 -11.12 0.98 -5.84
N THR A 98 -11.38 2.21 -6.30
CA THR A 98 -11.01 2.67 -7.63
C THR A 98 -9.77 3.52 -7.52
N ILE A 99 -8.71 3.12 -8.23
CA ILE A 99 -7.38 3.74 -8.20
C ILE A 99 -7.01 4.10 -9.63
N SER A 100 -6.52 5.31 -9.87
CA SER A 100 -6.02 5.69 -11.20
C SER A 100 -4.53 5.41 -11.29
N ILE A 101 -4.14 4.53 -12.21
CA ILE A 101 -2.76 4.07 -12.37
C ILE A 101 -2.30 4.33 -13.80
N LYS A 102 -1.05 4.79 -13.92
CA LYS A 102 -0.30 4.81 -15.18
C LYS A 102 0.91 3.90 -15.03
N GLY A 103 1.11 2.99 -15.96
CA GLY A 103 2.34 2.19 -16.00
C GLY A 103 2.38 1.19 -17.14
N GLN A 104 3.49 0.49 -17.21
CA GLN A 104 3.80 -0.51 -18.24
C GLN A 104 4.76 -1.55 -17.70
N GLY A 105 4.70 -2.75 -18.26
CA GLY A 105 5.65 -3.81 -17.99
C GLY A 105 5.51 -4.95 -18.98
N THR A 106 6.01 -6.11 -18.58
CA THR A 106 5.96 -7.33 -19.39
C THR A 106 5.21 -8.38 -18.62
N ASP A 107 4.22 -8.98 -19.26
CA ASP A 107 3.50 -10.15 -18.79
C ASP A 107 3.93 -11.35 -19.64
N ASN A 108 4.15 -12.52 -19.03
CA ASN A 108 4.57 -13.76 -19.70
C ASN A 108 5.53 -13.54 -20.89
N ALA A 109 6.70 -12.94 -20.60
CA ALA A 109 7.68 -12.44 -21.57
C ALA A 109 7.71 -13.24 -22.90
N PRO A 110 7.57 -12.58 -24.07
CA PRO A 110 7.89 -11.16 -24.33
C PRO A 110 6.69 -10.19 -24.41
N GLN A 111 5.50 -10.53 -23.90
CA GLN A 111 4.32 -9.69 -24.12
C GLN A 111 4.38 -8.38 -23.31
N ALA A 112 4.52 -7.25 -24.01
CA ALA A 112 4.42 -5.94 -23.39
C ALA A 112 2.96 -5.62 -23.04
N CYS A 113 2.74 -5.09 -21.84
CA CYS A 113 1.45 -4.60 -21.42
C CYS A 113 1.56 -3.22 -20.76
N LYS A 114 0.56 -2.38 -21.01
CA LYS A 114 0.44 -1.05 -20.39
C LYS A 114 -0.99 -0.66 -20.10
N THR A 115 -1.16 0.29 -19.20
CA THR A 115 -2.43 0.98 -18.97
C THR A 115 -2.79 1.88 -20.17
N GLY A 116 -4.08 2.18 -20.35
CA GLY A 116 -4.56 2.97 -21.48
C GLY A 116 -5.78 3.84 -21.18
N THR A 117 -5.99 4.87 -21.99
CA THR A 117 -7.09 5.83 -21.85
C THR A 117 -8.40 5.24 -22.40
N GLY A 118 -9.50 5.44 -21.67
CA GLY A 118 -10.84 5.00 -22.11
C GLY A 118 -11.03 3.47 -22.11
N LEU A 119 -10.10 2.73 -21.51
CA LEU A 119 -10.20 1.29 -21.35
C LEU A 119 -11.08 0.92 -20.16
N ALA A 120 -11.66 -0.28 -20.21
CA ALA A 120 -12.46 -0.79 -19.11
C ALA A 120 -11.63 -0.86 -17.82
N SER A 121 -12.16 -0.27 -16.75
CA SER A 121 -11.55 -0.25 -15.42
C SER A 121 -11.53 -1.61 -14.72
N GLY A 122 -12.16 -2.62 -15.32
CA GLY A 122 -12.48 -3.88 -14.68
C GLY A 122 -13.72 -3.75 -13.82
N ALA A 123 -13.92 -4.72 -12.96
CA ALA A 123 -14.97 -4.77 -11.97
C ALA A 123 -14.44 -5.43 -10.70
N HIS A 124 -15.25 -5.50 -9.65
CA HIS A 124 -14.88 -6.34 -8.50
C HIS A 124 -14.75 -7.83 -8.86
N THR A 125 -15.28 -8.27 -10.00
CA THR A 125 -15.25 -9.66 -10.49
C THR A 125 -14.32 -9.88 -11.69
N ALA A 126 -13.63 -8.84 -12.18
CA ALA A 126 -12.76 -8.92 -13.35
C ALA A 126 -11.65 -7.86 -13.29
N VAL A 127 -10.46 -8.19 -13.77
CA VAL A 127 -9.37 -7.20 -13.93
C VAL A 127 -9.72 -6.19 -15.03
N GLY A 128 -9.06 -5.04 -15.03
CA GLY A 128 -9.20 -4.03 -16.09
C GLY A 128 -8.55 -4.47 -17.39
N THR A 129 -8.94 -3.85 -18.49
CA THR A 129 -8.36 -4.12 -19.82
C THR A 129 -7.12 -3.26 -20.03
N GLY A 130 -5.98 -3.88 -20.32
CA GLY A 130 -4.74 -3.19 -20.71
C GLY A 130 -4.55 -3.16 -22.23
N VAL A 131 -3.47 -2.52 -22.68
CA VAL A 131 -3.03 -2.50 -24.08
C VAL A 131 -1.82 -3.40 -24.25
N VAL A 132 -1.84 -4.26 -25.27
CA VAL A 132 -0.67 -5.05 -25.67
C VAL A 132 0.17 -4.25 -26.64
N ALA A 133 1.06 -3.43 -26.09
CA ALA A 133 1.98 -2.62 -26.87
C ALA A 133 3.16 -2.17 -26.01
N VAL A 134 4.28 -1.88 -26.67
CA VAL A 134 5.43 -1.22 -26.05
C VAL A 134 5.19 0.27 -25.81
N GLY A 135 6.04 0.87 -24.98
CA GLY A 135 6.04 2.29 -24.66
C GLY A 135 5.23 2.63 -23.41
N ALA A 136 5.24 3.91 -23.05
CA ALA A 136 4.57 4.41 -21.85
C ALA A 136 3.05 4.14 -21.89
N GLY A 137 2.49 3.76 -20.75
CA GLY A 137 1.06 3.73 -20.52
C GLY A 137 0.48 5.14 -20.38
N THR A 138 -0.84 5.21 -20.28
CA THR A 138 -1.58 6.42 -19.88
C THR A 138 -2.39 6.15 -18.63
N LEU A 139 -2.85 7.21 -17.97
CA LEU A 139 -3.63 7.07 -16.74
C LEU A 139 -4.94 6.32 -17.02
N GLN A 140 -5.20 5.28 -16.23
CA GLN A 140 -6.39 4.44 -16.32
C GLN A 140 -6.95 4.24 -14.92
N SER A 141 -8.26 4.48 -14.73
CA SER A 141 -8.94 4.08 -13.50
C SER A 141 -9.12 2.57 -13.48
N LEU A 142 -8.75 1.94 -12.39
CA LEU A 142 -8.79 0.49 -12.19
C LEU A 142 -9.49 0.17 -10.87
N VAL A 143 -10.39 -0.82 -10.91
CA VAL A 143 -11.08 -1.32 -9.71
C VAL A 143 -10.25 -2.43 -9.08
N ILE A 144 -10.02 -2.37 -7.77
CA ILE A 144 -9.40 -3.47 -7.02
C ILE A 144 -10.32 -4.71 -7.11
N PRO A 145 -9.86 -5.81 -7.71
CA PRO A 145 -10.66 -7.03 -7.83
C PRO A 145 -10.92 -7.67 -6.46
N ASN A 146 -11.97 -8.48 -6.34
CA ASN A 146 -12.15 -9.37 -5.21
C ASN A 146 -11.09 -10.49 -5.24
N ASP A 147 -11.02 -11.26 -4.15
CA ASP A 147 -10.40 -12.57 -4.21
C ASP A 147 -11.16 -13.47 -5.21
N ASN A 148 -10.46 -14.45 -5.76
CA ASN A 148 -10.84 -15.38 -6.82
C ASN A 148 -10.88 -14.81 -8.25
N VAL A 149 -10.57 -13.52 -8.45
CA VAL A 149 -10.45 -12.94 -9.79
C VAL A 149 -9.03 -13.12 -10.31
N GLY A 150 -8.85 -13.70 -11.51
CA GLY A 150 -7.52 -13.81 -12.13
C GLY A 150 -6.51 -14.63 -11.31
N GLY A 151 -6.99 -15.56 -10.48
CA GLY A 151 -6.17 -16.37 -9.58
C GLY A 151 -5.88 -15.72 -8.22
N LEU A 152 -6.37 -14.50 -7.95
CA LEU A 152 -6.15 -13.82 -6.67
C LEU A 152 -6.73 -14.68 -5.54
N ALA A 153 -5.98 -14.88 -4.47
CA ALA A 153 -6.46 -15.49 -3.26
C ALA A 153 -6.63 -14.44 -2.16
N THR A 154 -7.46 -14.72 -1.16
CA THR A 154 -7.56 -13.88 0.05
C THR A 154 -6.19 -13.69 0.70
N ALA A 155 -5.35 -14.73 0.68
CA ALA A 155 -3.98 -14.71 1.20
C ALA A 155 -3.12 -13.59 0.58
N ASP A 156 -3.31 -13.32 -0.70
CA ASP A 156 -2.55 -12.32 -1.45
C ASP A 156 -2.80 -10.90 -0.93
N TYR A 157 -4.03 -10.59 -0.53
CA TYR A 157 -4.38 -9.31 0.10
C TYR A 157 -4.00 -9.27 1.58
N THR A 158 -4.23 -10.35 2.33
CA THR A 158 -3.89 -10.39 3.77
C THR A 158 -2.39 -10.22 4.02
N ALA A 159 -1.52 -10.65 3.09
CA ALA A 159 -0.07 -10.42 3.15
C ALA A 159 0.33 -8.93 3.09
N PHE A 160 -0.59 -8.05 2.70
CA PHE A 160 -0.42 -6.59 2.71
C PHE A 160 -1.26 -5.91 3.80
N ASN A 161 -1.84 -6.68 4.72
CA ASN A 161 -2.84 -6.19 5.69
C ASN A 161 -3.99 -5.42 5.00
N PHE A 162 -4.31 -5.83 3.78
CA PHE A 162 -5.39 -5.28 2.98
C PHE A 162 -6.67 -6.05 3.28
N ALA A 163 -7.70 -5.33 3.72
CA ALA A 163 -9.02 -5.87 3.96
C ALA A 163 -10.04 -5.15 3.10
N LYS A 164 -10.82 -5.93 2.35
CA LYS A 164 -11.85 -5.43 1.45
C LYS A 164 -13.02 -6.40 1.45
N THR A 165 -14.21 -5.86 1.64
CA THR A 165 -15.45 -6.62 1.42
C THR A 165 -15.72 -6.74 -0.08
N ALA A 166 -16.20 -7.91 -0.52
CA ALA A 166 -16.57 -8.12 -1.91
C ALA A 166 -17.55 -7.05 -2.39
N GLY A 167 -17.26 -6.39 -3.52
CA GLY A 167 -18.12 -5.34 -4.07
C GLY A 167 -18.11 -3.99 -3.34
N ALA A 168 -17.39 -3.84 -2.23
CA ALA A 168 -17.35 -2.56 -1.50
C ALA A 168 -16.57 -1.49 -2.29
N ALA A 169 -17.05 -0.24 -2.19
CA ALA A 169 -16.43 0.93 -2.80
C ALA A 169 -15.18 1.43 -2.04
N THR A 170 -14.96 0.93 -0.82
CA THR A 170 -13.79 1.24 0.00
C THR A 170 -13.12 -0.03 0.51
N ALA A 171 -11.82 0.10 0.80
CA ALA A 171 -11.00 -0.93 1.43
C ALA A 171 -10.13 -0.28 2.51
N THR A 172 -9.61 -1.11 3.41
CA THR A 172 -8.68 -0.66 4.46
C THR A 172 -7.33 -1.33 4.34
N ILE A 173 -6.28 -0.57 4.62
CA ILE A 173 -4.92 -1.10 4.74
C ILE A 173 -4.35 -0.69 6.10
N THR A 174 -3.86 -1.66 6.86
CA THR A 174 -3.24 -1.40 8.17
C THR A 174 -1.73 -1.56 8.08
N TYR A 175 -1.02 -0.44 8.19
CA TYR A 175 0.45 -0.39 8.16
C TYR A 175 0.99 -0.40 9.59
N ALA A 176 2.04 -1.17 9.84
CA ALA A 176 2.80 -1.05 11.08
C ALA A 176 3.67 0.22 11.01
N LEU A 177 3.79 0.93 12.13
CA LEU A 177 4.84 1.92 12.29
C LEU A 177 6.19 1.20 12.37
N SER A 178 7.23 1.81 11.80
CA SER A 178 8.59 1.25 11.85
C SER A 178 9.07 1.02 13.30
N THR A 179 8.63 1.90 14.20
CA THR A 179 8.75 1.77 15.64
C THR A 179 7.45 2.25 16.28
N PRO A 180 6.90 1.55 17.29
CA PRO A 180 5.76 2.07 18.06
C PRO A 180 6.07 3.46 18.63
N TYR A 181 5.10 4.36 18.55
CA TYR A 181 5.23 5.75 18.98
C TYR A 181 4.36 6.03 20.21
N THR A 182 4.90 6.75 21.18
CA THR A 182 4.15 7.21 22.35
C THR A 182 4.16 8.72 22.40
N CYS A 183 2.99 9.34 22.25
CA CYS A 183 2.85 10.79 22.34
C CYS A 183 3.06 11.24 23.79
N LYS A 184 4.09 12.06 24.04
CA LYS A 184 4.44 12.58 25.38
C LYS A 184 4.09 14.06 25.58
N GLY A 185 3.35 14.65 24.64
CA GLY A 185 2.97 16.07 24.66
C GLY A 185 3.71 16.93 23.64
N THR A 186 4.65 16.35 22.90
CA THR A 186 5.26 16.99 21.73
C THR A 186 4.62 16.43 20.46
N LEU A 187 4.27 17.31 19.52
CA LEU A 187 3.71 16.90 18.24
C LEU A 187 4.74 16.07 17.47
N PRO A 188 4.41 14.84 17.02
CA PRO A 188 5.37 14.02 16.30
C PRO A 188 5.65 14.58 14.91
N ARG A 189 6.88 14.33 14.44
CA ARG A 189 7.20 14.31 13.01
C ARG A 189 6.76 12.96 12.45
N ILE A 190 5.86 12.99 11.47
CA ILE A 190 5.46 11.82 10.69
C ILE A 190 6.14 11.87 9.32
N GLU A 191 6.81 10.78 8.95
CA GLU A 191 7.35 10.60 7.60
C GLU A 191 6.73 9.34 6.99
N VAL A 192 6.27 9.48 5.75
CA VAL A 192 5.64 8.41 4.98
C VAL A 192 6.41 8.26 3.67
N LYS A 193 6.88 7.04 3.39
CA LYS A 193 7.55 6.68 2.14
C LYS A 193 6.71 5.68 1.39
N PHE A 194 6.40 6.02 0.15
CA PHE A 194 5.69 5.16 -0.78
C PHE A 194 6.67 4.56 -1.78
N ASN A 195 6.49 3.29 -2.11
CA ASN A 195 7.20 2.62 -3.18
C ASN A 195 6.17 1.97 -4.12
N THR A 196 6.11 2.50 -5.35
CA THR A 196 5.18 2.08 -6.39
C THR A 196 5.81 1.15 -7.44
N SER A 197 7.03 0.67 -7.22
CA SER A 197 7.79 -0.16 -8.19
C SER A 197 7.16 -1.51 -8.53
N ALA A 198 6.22 -1.99 -7.71
CA ALA A 198 5.46 -3.23 -7.94
C ALA A 198 3.94 -3.02 -7.82
N ALA A 199 3.47 -1.78 -7.91
CA ALA A 199 2.08 -1.40 -7.60
C ALA A 199 1.10 -1.59 -8.78
N LEU A 200 1.59 -1.93 -9.98
CA LEU A 200 0.76 -2.33 -11.11
C LEU A 200 0.84 -3.85 -11.30
N GLY A 201 -0.32 -4.53 -11.30
CA GLY A 201 -0.43 -5.94 -11.65
C GLY A 201 -0.77 -6.12 -13.13
N LEU A 202 -0.10 -7.07 -13.78
CA LEU A 202 -0.33 -7.46 -15.17
C LEU A 202 -0.66 -8.95 -15.21
N VAL A 203 -1.72 -9.32 -15.94
CA VAL A 203 -2.13 -10.72 -16.08
C VAL A 203 -2.74 -11.01 -17.43
N GLN A 204 -2.37 -12.15 -18.00
CA GLN A 204 -2.86 -12.57 -19.29
C GLN A 204 -4.23 -13.21 -19.13
N THR A 205 -5.26 -12.58 -19.68
CA THR A 205 -6.64 -13.08 -19.62
C THR A 205 -7.02 -14.00 -20.80
N GLY A 206 -6.09 -14.19 -21.74
CA GLY A 206 -6.24 -14.96 -22.97
C GLY A 206 -5.03 -14.77 -23.90
N ALA A 207 -4.94 -15.53 -24.98
CA ALA A 207 -3.84 -15.38 -25.94
C ALA A 207 -3.79 -13.94 -26.50
N GLY A 208 -2.66 -13.25 -26.32
CA GLY A 208 -2.47 -11.90 -26.85
C GLY A 208 -3.33 -10.81 -26.19
N THR A 209 -3.87 -11.04 -24.99
CA THR A 209 -4.58 -10.01 -24.22
C THR A 209 -3.73 -9.51 -23.05
N CYS A 210 -4.10 -8.36 -22.49
CA CYS A 210 -3.58 -7.94 -21.20
C CYS A 210 -4.69 -7.49 -20.26
N GLY A 211 -4.66 -8.03 -19.05
CA GLY A 211 -5.39 -7.54 -17.89
C GLY A 211 -4.48 -6.71 -16.99
N VAL A 212 -5.02 -5.61 -16.45
CA VAL A 212 -4.33 -4.72 -15.51
C VAL A 212 -5.14 -4.52 -14.24
N PHE A 213 -4.48 -4.45 -13.09
CA PHE A 213 -5.17 -4.24 -11.81
C PHE A 213 -4.26 -3.55 -10.77
N PRO A 214 -4.83 -2.85 -9.78
CA PRO A 214 -4.05 -2.23 -8.72
C PRO A 214 -3.44 -3.28 -7.79
N ARG A 215 -2.16 -3.12 -7.44
CA ARG A 215 -1.52 -3.86 -6.35
C ARG A 215 -1.21 -2.91 -5.21
N PRO A 216 -1.32 -3.35 -3.94
CA PRO A 216 -0.95 -2.51 -2.82
C PRO A 216 0.53 -2.06 -2.95
N PRO A 217 0.84 -0.76 -2.83
CA PRO A 217 2.22 -0.28 -2.78
C PRO A 217 2.88 -0.70 -1.47
N ASP A 218 4.21 -0.68 -1.43
CA ASP A 218 4.92 -0.75 -0.15
C ASP A 218 4.93 0.63 0.50
N VAL A 219 4.60 0.68 1.80
CA VAL A 219 4.54 1.93 2.56
C VAL A 219 5.33 1.76 3.85
N THR A 220 6.24 2.69 4.09
CA THR A 220 6.96 2.80 5.37
C THR A 220 6.50 4.05 6.09
N ILE A 221 6.12 3.91 7.36
CA ILE A 221 5.68 5.02 8.20
C ILE A 221 6.59 5.10 9.42
N THR A 222 7.12 6.28 9.69
CA THR A 222 7.90 6.59 10.90
C THR A 222 7.21 7.73 11.65
N ALA A 223 7.26 7.65 12.97
CA ALA A 223 6.79 8.67 13.88
C ALA A 223 7.86 8.91 14.93
N THR A 224 8.41 10.12 14.98
CA THR A 224 9.47 10.50 15.92
C THR A 224 9.12 11.82 16.58
N ASP A 225 9.67 12.03 17.78
CA ASP A 225 9.69 13.38 18.33
C ASP A 225 10.58 14.28 17.42
N PRO A 226 10.24 15.57 17.26
CA PRO A 226 10.87 16.47 16.30
C PRO A 226 12.34 16.79 16.58
#